data_AF-A0A812XRM4-F1
#
_entry.id   AF-A0A812XRM4-F1
#
_cell.length_a   1.000
_cell.length_b   1.000
_cell.length_c   1.000
_cell.angle_alpha   90.00
_cell.angle_beta   90.00
_cell.angle_gamma   90.00
#
_symmetry.space_group_name_H-M   'P 1'
#
loop_
_entity.id
_entity.type
_entity.pdbx_description
1 polymer ?
#
loop_
_entity_poly.entity_id
_entity_poly.type
_entity_poly.pdbx_seq_one_letter_code
_entity_poly.pdbx_strand_id
1 'polypeptide(L)'
;MDADAEWLLAVSAEDMVQWIASKCLKVIKLGSPLRHILLVADSTATVYAMDARCGHRGGPLESGDMEDLPGVGLCIRCPWHGHRFQVESGHEVVGGSLRPSQRTFPTEIRHGALFVRMNLASDSVPSDSYAGTEAAGHIRAQESSSLSLWLDGCDRQAIGVTGEVTAAASAPPSGHSSDYIADEFLF
;
A
#
# COMPACT_ATOMS: atom_id res chain seq x y z
N MET A 1 -19.85 9.71 5.29
CA MET A 1 -19.15 8.72 6.11
C MET A 1 -19.61 7.37 5.60
N ASP A 2 -18.73 6.61 4.94
CA ASP A 2 -19.07 5.30 4.36
C ASP A 2 -19.33 4.31 5.49
N ALA A 3 -20.60 4.02 5.73
CA ALA A 3 -21.03 3.07 6.76
C ALA A 3 -20.72 1.60 6.41
N ASP A 4 -20.24 1.34 5.18
CA ASP A 4 -20.01 -0.01 4.65
C ASP A 4 -18.51 -0.39 4.55
N ALA A 5 -17.60 0.48 4.99
CA ALA A 5 -16.16 0.21 4.95
C ALA A 5 -15.74 -0.66 6.17
N GLU A 6 -15.69 -1.98 5.98
CA GLU A 6 -15.36 -2.94 7.03
C GLU A 6 -13.84 -3.11 7.20
N TRP A 7 -13.35 -2.97 8.44
CA TRP A 7 -11.98 -3.35 8.79
C TRP A 7 -11.91 -4.86 9.04
N LEU A 8 -11.24 -5.58 8.14
CA LEU A 8 -11.08 -7.02 8.23
C LEU A 8 -9.66 -7.38 8.69
N LEU A 9 -9.57 -8.42 9.53
CA LEU A 9 -8.29 -9.00 9.91
C LEU A 9 -7.63 -9.62 8.67
N ALA A 10 -6.46 -9.10 8.29
CA ALA A 10 -5.72 -9.51 7.11
C ALA A 10 -4.57 -10.46 7.45
N VAL A 11 -3.83 -10.16 8.52
CA VAL A 11 -2.70 -10.98 9.01
C VAL A 11 -2.70 -10.96 10.54
N SER A 12 -2.58 -12.13 11.17
CA SER A 12 -2.50 -12.24 12.63
C SER A 12 -1.21 -11.62 13.17
N ALA A 13 -1.17 -11.27 14.46
CA ALA A 13 0.05 -10.71 15.06
C ALA A 13 1.24 -11.66 15.00
N GLU A 14 0.99 -12.96 15.12
CA GLU A 14 2.01 -14.01 15.01
C GLU A 14 2.56 -14.11 13.59
N ASP A 15 1.67 -14.11 12.59
CA ASP A 15 2.05 -14.21 11.18
C ASP A 15 2.73 -12.94 10.66
N MET A 16 2.42 -11.78 11.24
CA MET A 16 3.02 -10.49 10.84
C MET A 16 4.54 -10.51 11.01
N VAL A 17 5.03 -11.02 12.15
CA VAL A 17 6.46 -11.12 12.44
C VAL A 17 7.16 -12.05 11.45
N GLN A 18 6.55 -13.21 11.18
CA GLN A 18 7.10 -14.20 10.25
C GLN A 18 7.11 -13.71 8.81
N TRP A 19 6.05 -13.02 8.39
CA TRP A 19 5.95 -12.47 7.05
C TRP A 19 6.99 -11.38 6.81
N ILE A 20 7.00 -10.32 7.63
CA ILE A 20 7.89 -9.16 7.42
C ILE A 20 9.37 -9.56 7.57
N ALA A 21 9.68 -10.65 8.27
CA ALA A 21 11.03 -11.20 8.36
C ALA A 21 11.49 -11.98 7.11
N SER A 22 10.56 -12.44 6.26
CA SER A 22 10.88 -13.37 5.16
C SER A 22 10.69 -12.78 3.77
N LYS A 23 9.64 -11.98 3.56
CA LYS A 23 9.29 -11.42 2.24
C LYS A 23 8.60 -10.08 2.40
N CYS A 24 8.82 -9.20 1.44
CA CYS A 24 8.15 -7.89 1.40
C CYS A 24 6.75 -7.97 0.75
N LEU A 25 6.48 -9.01 -0.04
CA LEU A 25 5.21 -9.19 -0.76
C LEU A 25 4.44 -10.42 -0.25
N LYS A 26 3.12 -10.28 -0.04
CA LYS A 26 2.23 -11.39 0.33
C LYS A 26 0.84 -11.19 -0.28
N VAL A 27 0.30 -12.23 -0.94
CA VAL A 27 -1.09 -12.21 -1.40
C VAL A 27 -1.98 -12.86 -0.35
N ILE A 28 -3.11 -12.23 -0.07
CA ILE A 28 -4.20 -12.77 0.76
C ILE A 28 -5.52 -12.72 -0.01
N LYS A 29 -6.51 -13.49 0.43
CA LYS A 29 -7.89 -13.39 -0.06
C LYS A 29 -8.74 -12.74 1.03
N LEU A 30 -9.39 -11.63 0.73
CA LEU A 30 -10.09 -10.82 1.75
C LEU A 30 -11.36 -10.17 1.19
N GLY A 31 -12.35 -9.95 2.06
CA GLY A 31 -13.58 -9.22 1.76
C GLY A 31 -14.69 -10.03 1.11
N SER A 32 -15.84 -9.36 0.94
CA SER A 32 -17.00 -9.82 0.17
C SER A 32 -17.49 -8.66 -0.72
N PRO A 33 -17.42 -8.76 -2.06
CA PRO A 33 -16.90 -9.90 -2.81
C PRO A 33 -15.43 -10.19 -2.51
N LEU A 34 -15.04 -11.47 -2.65
CA LEU A 34 -13.68 -11.92 -2.38
C LEU A 34 -12.69 -11.30 -3.37
N ARG A 35 -11.63 -10.68 -2.86
CA ARG A 35 -10.56 -10.08 -3.65
C ARG A 35 -9.20 -10.68 -3.27
N HIS A 36 -8.30 -10.77 -4.23
CA HIS A 36 -6.88 -11.07 -4.03
C HIS A 36 -6.15 -9.76 -3.76
N ILE A 37 -5.67 -9.59 -2.52
CA ILE A 37 -4.99 -8.39 -2.06
C ILE A 37 -3.50 -8.67 -1.97
N LEU A 38 -2.69 -7.87 -2.64
CA LEU A 38 -1.26 -7.81 -2.44
C LEU A 38 -0.96 -6.88 -1.27
N LEU A 39 -0.32 -7.45 -0.25
CA LEU A 39 0.31 -6.72 0.84
C LEU A 39 1.77 -6.44 0.47
N VAL A 40 2.19 -5.20 0.66
CA VAL A 40 3.55 -4.71 0.42
C VAL A 40 4.08 -4.15 1.73
N ALA A 41 5.19 -4.68 2.24
CA ALA A 41 5.92 -4.13 3.38
C ALA A 41 7.17 -3.40 2.88
N ASP A 42 7.34 -2.14 3.25
CA ASP A 42 8.56 -1.39 2.95
C ASP A 42 9.69 -1.69 3.97
N SER A 43 10.84 -1.04 3.79
CA SER A 43 12.01 -1.20 4.67
C SER A 43 11.79 -0.66 6.09
N THR A 44 10.75 0.15 6.31
CA THR A 44 10.36 0.70 7.61
C THR A 44 9.27 -0.13 8.30
N ALA A 45 8.87 -1.26 7.69
CA ALA A 45 7.76 -2.10 8.09
C ALA A 45 6.37 -1.43 7.98
N THR A 46 6.26 -0.35 7.20
CA THR A 46 4.97 0.19 6.79
C THR A 46 4.34 -0.78 5.79
N VAL A 47 3.06 -1.10 5.99
CA VAL A 47 2.35 -2.07 5.14
C VAL A 47 1.29 -1.37 4.31
N TYR A 48 1.31 -1.62 3.02
CA TYR A 48 0.32 -1.17 2.04
C TYR A 48 -0.49 -2.36 1.53
N ALA A 49 -1.73 -2.11 1.10
CA ALA A 49 -2.60 -3.12 0.52
C ALA A 49 -3.18 -2.62 -0.80
N MET A 50 -3.09 -3.43 -1.85
CA MET A 50 -3.66 -3.12 -3.16
C MET A 50 -4.17 -4.38 -3.85
N ASP A 51 -4.93 -4.22 -4.93
CA ASP A 51 -5.29 -5.36 -5.78
C ASP A 51 -4.03 -6.14 -6.23
N ALA A 52 -4.04 -7.47 -6.12
CA ALA A 52 -2.92 -8.31 -6.56
C ALA A 52 -2.81 -8.45 -8.08
N ARG A 53 -3.87 -8.08 -8.81
CA ARG A 53 -3.95 -8.16 -10.27
C ARG A 53 -3.83 -6.78 -10.88
N CYS A 54 -2.83 -6.59 -11.73
CA CYS A 54 -2.55 -5.34 -12.41
C CYS A 54 -3.76 -4.85 -13.21
N GLY A 55 -4.16 -3.59 -13.03
CA GLY A 55 -5.31 -2.98 -13.72
C GLY A 55 -5.20 -2.88 -15.23
N HIS A 56 -4.02 -3.08 -15.82
CA HIS A 56 -3.87 -3.10 -17.28
C HIS A 56 -4.45 -4.39 -17.89
N ARG A 57 -3.98 -5.56 -17.47
CA ARG A 57 -4.35 -6.87 -18.06
C ARG A 57 -4.43 -8.03 -17.07
N GLY A 58 -4.47 -7.77 -15.77
CA GLY A 58 -4.59 -8.80 -14.73
C GLY A 58 -3.28 -9.47 -14.32
N GLY A 59 -2.12 -8.90 -14.67
CA GLY A 59 -0.81 -9.46 -14.35
C GLY A 59 -0.54 -9.61 -12.85
N PRO A 60 0.23 -10.63 -12.42
CA PRO A 60 0.50 -10.92 -11.02
C PRO A 60 1.51 -9.95 -10.44
N LEU A 61 1.01 -8.95 -9.70
CA LEU A 61 1.88 -7.97 -9.05
C LEU A 61 2.76 -8.60 -7.96
N GLU A 62 2.35 -9.73 -7.40
CA GLU A 62 3.15 -10.50 -6.44
C GLU A 62 4.42 -11.13 -7.04
N SER A 63 4.51 -11.20 -8.36
CA SER A 63 5.72 -11.62 -9.10
C SER A 63 6.44 -10.45 -9.75
N GLY A 64 6.05 -9.22 -9.40
CA GLY A 64 6.70 -7.99 -9.84
C GLY A 64 7.85 -7.56 -8.94
N ASP A 65 8.56 -6.53 -9.39
CA ASP A 65 9.64 -5.90 -8.63
C ASP A 65 9.11 -4.70 -7.85
N MET A 66 9.67 -4.46 -6.67
CA MET A 66 9.48 -3.20 -5.94
C MET A 66 10.52 -2.18 -6.42
N GLU A 67 10.07 -0.98 -6.77
CA GLU A 67 10.93 0.10 -7.25
C GLU A 67 10.61 1.39 -6.49
N ASP A 68 11.63 2.01 -5.88
CA ASP A 68 11.49 3.37 -5.35
C ASP A 68 11.83 4.39 -6.44
N LEU A 69 10.83 5.17 -6.86
CA LEU A 69 10.96 6.09 -7.98
C LEU A 69 11.05 7.55 -7.49
N PRO A 70 12.07 8.31 -7.89
CA PRO A 70 12.22 9.71 -7.48
C PRO A 70 10.98 10.55 -7.80
N GLY A 71 10.45 11.25 -6.79
CA GLY A 71 9.26 12.10 -6.92
C GLY A 71 7.92 11.36 -7.02
N VAL A 72 7.93 10.02 -6.95
CA VAL A 72 6.73 9.18 -6.92
C VAL A 72 6.69 8.32 -5.66
N GLY A 73 7.83 7.78 -5.22
CA GLY A 73 7.92 6.85 -4.09
C GLY A 73 7.80 5.39 -4.52
N LEU A 74 7.50 4.52 -3.54
CA LEU A 74 7.49 3.08 -3.72
C LEU A 74 6.40 2.62 -4.69
N CYS A 75 6.80 1.82 -5.68
CA CYS A 75 5.96 1.28 -6.73
C CYS A 75 6.15 -0.24 -6.87
N ILE A 76 5.13 -0.92 -7.41
CA ILE A 76 5.26 -2.28 -7.94
C ILE A 76 5.30 -2.23 -9.47
N ARG A 77 6.34 -2.83 -10.06
CA ARG A 77 6.45 -3.04 -11.50
C ARG A 77 5.85 -4.39 -11.88
N CYS A 78 4.77 -4.35 -12.67
CA CYS A 78 4.10 -5.54 -13.19
C CYS A 78 5.02 -6.36 -14.11
N PRO A 79 5.15 -7.68 -13.91
CA PRO A 79 6.11 -8.51 -14.66
C PRO A 79 5.72 -8.75 -16.12
N TRP A 80 4.44 -8.55 -16.50
CA TRP A 80 3.99 -8.83 -17.86
C TRP A 80 4.33 -7.73 -18.86
N HIS A 81 4.10 -6.47 -18.49
CA HIS A 81 4.20 -5.34 -19.41
C HIS A 81 4.95 -4.14 -18.80
N GLY A 82 5.49 -4.28 -17.59
CA GLY A 82 6.34 -3.27 -16.96
C GLY A 82 5.63 -2.01 -16.45
N HIS A 83 4.29 -2.00 -16.38
CA HIS A 83 3.55 -0.91 -15.76
C HIS A 83 3.88 -0.80 -14.28
N ARG A 84 3.97 0.44 -13.78
CA ARG A 84 4.33 0.75 -12.40
C ARG A 84 3.15 1.36 -11.69
N PHE A 85 2.87 0.86 -10.49
CA PHE A 85 1.78 1.36 -9.65
C PHE A 85 2.34 1.79 -8.30
N GLN A 86 2.14 3.05 -7.94
CA GLN A 86 2.52 3.56 -6.62
C GLN A 86 1.70 2.84 -5.54
N VAL A 87 2.34 2.31 -4.51
CA VAL A 87 1.67 1.44 -3.52
C VAL A 87 0.69 2.17 -2.61
N GLU A 88 0.92 3.47 -2.38
CA GLU A 88 0.08 4.29 -1.51
C GLU A 88 -1.22 4.73 -2.21
N SER A 89 -1.12 5.25 -3.44
CA SER A 89 -2.26 5.78 -4.18
C SER A 89 -2.89 4.79 -5.16
N GLY A 90 -2.14 3.76 -5.58
CA GLY A 90 -2.53 2.86 -6.67
C GLY A 90 -2.47 3.51 -8.06
N HIS A 91 -1.92 4.71 -8.17
CA HIS A 91 -1.78 5.38 -9.45
C HIS A 91 -0.72 4.72 -10.32
N GLU A 92 -1.05 4.53 -11.58
CA GLU A 92 -0.10 4.12 -12.60
C GLU A 92 0.81 5.28 -12.99
N VAL A 93 2.10 5.02 -13.11
CA VAL A 93 3.11 5.97 -13.58
C VAL A 93 3.22 5.88 -15.10
N VAL A 94 2.71 6.88 -15.83
CA VAL A 94 2.72 6.92 -17.30
C VAL A 94 3.29 8.24 -17.79
N GLY A 95 4.51 8.23 -18.35
CA GLY A 95 5.11 9.40 -18.99
C GLY A 95 5.14 10.66 -18.10
N GLY A 96 5.32 10.49 -16.78
CA GLY A 96 5.30 11.58 -15.80
C GLY A 96 3.92 12.00 -15.29
N SER A 97 2.84 11.36 -15.75
CA SER A 97 1.48 11.53 -15.22
C SER A 97 1.07 10.36 -14.33
N LEU A 98 0.20 10.64 -13.37
CA LEU A 98 -0.41 9.64 -12.49
C LEU A 98 -1.87 9.41 -12.91
N ARG A 99 -2.28 8.15 -13.03
CA ARG A 99 -3.68 7.78 -13.37
C ARG A 99 -4.21 6.75 -12.38
N PRO A 100 -5.42 6.92 -11.82
CA PRO A 100 -6.07 5.87 -11.04
C PRO A 100 -6.20 4.60 -11.88
N SER A 101 -5.50 3.53 -11.48
CA SER A 101 -5.53 2.25 -12.20
C SER A 101 -5.59 1.05 -11.28
N GLN A 102 -5.05 1.17 -10.07
CA GLN A 102 -4.99 0.09 -9.10
C GLN A 102 -5.74 0.49 -7.84
N ARG A 103 -6.63 -0.36 -7.35
CA ARG A 103 -7.32 -0.13 -6.08
C ARG A 103 -6.34 -0.35 -4.93
N THR A 104 -6.24 0.63 -4.03
CA THR A 104 -5.58 0.49 -2.74
C THR A 104 -6.59 0.41 -1.61
N PHE A 105 -6.13 -0.14 -0.49
CA PHE A 105 -6.91 -0.34 0.71
C PHE A 105 -6.17 0.23 1.91
N PRO A 106 -6.81 1.06 2.73
CA PRO A 106 -6.21 1.51 3.98
C PRO A 106 -5.85 0.33 4.87
N THR A 107 -4.67 0.42 5.48
CA THR A 107 -4.12 -0.57 6.40
C THR A 107 -4.01 0.04 7.79
N GLU A 108 -4.13 -0.80 8.82
CA GLU A 108 -3.90 -0.41 10.20
C GLU A 108 -3.35 -1.60 10.99
N ILE A 109 -2.30 -1.38 11.76
CA ILE A 109 -1.76 -2.39 12.67
C ILE A 109 -2.36 -2.17 14.06
N ARG A 110 -3.08 -3.16 14.57
CA ARG A 110 -3.71 -3.14 15.90
C ARG A 110 -3.21 -4.33 16.71
N HIS A 111 -2.55 -4.06 17.85
CA HIS A 111 -1.98 -5.11 18.71
C HIS A 111 -1.09 -6.11 17.94
N GLY A 112 -0.30 -5.61 16.99
CA GLY A 112 0.59 -6.41 16.14
C GLY A 112 -0.07 -7.11 14.95
N ALA A 113 -1.41 -7.16 14.88
CA ALA A 113 -2.13 -7.73 13.75
C ALA A 113 -2.45 -6.67 12.69
N LEU A 114 -2.41 -7.06 11.41
CA LEU A 114 -2.76 -6.18 10.30
C LEU A 114 -4.26 -6.28 10.00
N PHE A 115 -4.91 -5.11 9.95
CA PHE A 115 -6.27 -4.93 9.46
C PHE A 115 -6.23 -4.17 8.15
N VAL A 116 -7.12 -4.55 7.23
CA VAL A 116 -7.31 -3.87 5.94
C VAL A 116 -8.76 -3.40 5.88
N ARG A 117 -8.96 -2.12 5.56
CA ARG A 117 -10.30 -1.55 5.39
C ARG A 117 -10.78 -1.79 3.97
N MET A 118 -11.74 -2.68 3.81
CA MET A 118 -12.38 -2.92 2.52
C MET A 118 -13.37 -1.79 2.25
N ASN A 119 -12.98 -0.80 1.43
CA ASN A 119 -13.91 0.20 0.91
C ASN A 119 -14.05 0.03 -0.61
N LEU A 120 -15.20 -0.48 -1.03
CA LEU A 120 -15.55 -0.67 -2.44
C LEU A 120 -16.63 0.31 -2.91
N ALA A 121 -17.03 1.27 -2.08
CA ALA A 121 -18.05 2.27 -2.40
C ALA A 121 -17.51 3.45 -3.23
N SER A 122 -16.20 3.53 -3.45
CA SER A 122 -15.58 4.57 -4.29
C SER A 122 -15.77 4.32 -5.78
N ASP A 123 -15.35 5.29 -6.60
CA ASP A 123 -15.25 5.14 -8.05
C ASP A 123 -14.51 3.85 -8.45
N SER A 124 -14.94 3.25 -9.55
CA SER A 124 -14.30 2.07 -10.10
C SER A 124 -12.97 2.42 -10.74
N VAL A 125 -11.98 1.56 -10.56
CA VAL A 125 -10.67 1.63 -11.18
C VAL A 125 -10.41 0.38 -12.03
N PRO A 126 -9.56 0.45 -13.06
CA PRO A 126 -9.26 -0.69 -13.94
C PRO A 126 -9.01 -2.04 -13.25
N SER A 127 -8.31 -2.08 -12.11
CA SER A 127 -8.05 -3.33 -11.38
C SER A 127 -9.30 -4.03 -10.83
N ASP A 128 -10.43 -3.34 -10.68
CA ASP A 128 -11.68 -3.94 -10.21
C ASP A 128 -12.15 -5.09 -11.08
N SER A 129 -11.88 -5.02 -12.39
CA SER A 129 -12.25 -6.07 -13.34
C SER A 129 -11.49 -7.39 -13.11
N TYR A 130 -10.42 -7.37 -12.32
CA TYR A 130 -9.53 -8.51 -12.05
C TYR A 130 -9.46 -8.90 -10.58
N ALA A 131 -10.17 -8.19 -9.69
CA ALA A 131 -9.89 -8.21 -8.26
C ALA A 131 -10.01 -9.59 -7.59
N GLY A 132 -10.87 -10.48 -8.10
CA GLY A 132 -11.06 -11.84 -7.59
C GLY A 132 -10.45 -12.93 -8.47
N THR A 133 -9.77 -12.58 -9.55
CA THR A 133 -9.27 -13.57 -10.51
C THR A 133 -7.95 -14.16 -10.06
N GLU A 134 -7.78 -15.45 -10.33
CA GLU A 134 -6.45 -16.05 -10.33
C GLU A 134 -5.56 -15.37 -11.38
N ALA A 135 -4.24 -15.48 -11.24
CA ALA A 135 -3.33 -14.97 -12.25
C ALA A 135 -3.63 -15.65 -13.59
N ALA A 136 -4.08 -14.91 -14.60
CA ALA A 136 -4.33 -15.50 -15.91
C ALA A 136 -2.98 -16.00 -16.46
N GLY A 137 -2.90 -17.27 -16.84
CA GLY A 137 -1.64 -17.85 -17.31
C GLY A 137 -1.21 -17.22 -18.64
N HIS A 138 -0.43 -16.14 -18.62
CA HIS A 138 0.35 -15.68 -19.77
C HIS A 138 1.66 -14.97 -19.37
N ILE A 139 2.74 -15.49 -19.97
CA ILE A 139 4.12 -14.99 -20.13
C ILE A 139 5.16 -15.44 -19.07
N ARG A 140 6.02 -16.35 -19.55
CA ARG A 140 7.34 -16.73 -19.03
C ARG A 140 8.15 -15.47 -18.72
N ALA A 141 8.72 -15.40 -17.52
CA ALA A 141 9.70 -14.40 -17.12
C ALA A 141 10.74 -14.19 -18.24
N GLN A 142 10.91 -12.94 -18.68
CA GLN A 142 12.17 -12.58 -19.32
C GLN A 142 13.22 -12.49 -18.22
N GLU A 143 14.22 -13.36 -18.28
CA GLU A 143 15.46 -13.22 -17.52
C GLU A 143 16.07 -11.86 -17.88
N SER A 144 15.93 -10.85 -17.02
CA SER A 144 16.63 -9.59 -17.22
C SER A 144 18.08 -9.76 -16.77
N SER A 145 18.95 -10.14 -17.71
CA SER A 145 20.38 -9.94 -17.58
C SER A 145 20.67 -8.43 -17.62
N SER A 146 20.82 -7.81 -16.46
CA SER A 146 21.56 -6.54 -16.34
C SER A 146 22.30 -6.54 -15.01
N LEU A 147 23.53 -7.05 -15.07
CA LEU A 147 24.53 -6.86 -14.03
C LEU A 147 24.78 -5.36 -13.84
N SER A 148 24.27 -4.78 -12.75
CA SER A 148 25.07 -3.94 -11.83
C SER A 148 24.23 -3.34 -10.71
N LEU A 149 24.52 -3.84 -9.50
CA LEU A 149 24.46 -3.17 -8.19
C LEU A 149 23.09 -2.95 -7.53
N TRP A 150 22.41 -4.02 -7.12
CA TRP A 150 21.91 -4.15 -5.75
C TRP A 150 22.08 -5.61 -5.32
N LEU A 151 22.92 -5.82 -4.31
CA LEU A 151 23.05 -7.09 -3.61
C LEU A 151 21.73 -7.44 -2.95
N ASP A 152 21.35 -8.70 -3.07
CA ASP A 152 20.34 -9.45 -2.30
C ASP A 152 19.23 -8.61 -1.64
N GLY A 153 18.08 -8.62 -2.32
CA GLY A 153 16.84 -8.04 -1.83
C GLY A 153 16.57 -8.44 -0.38
N CYS A 154 16.37 -7.42 0.44
CA CYS A 154 16.05 -7.49 1.86
C CYS A 154 17.23 -7.79 2.81
N ASP A 155 18.42 -7.20 2.59
CA ASP A 155 19.48 -7.22 3.61
C ASP A 155 19.25 -6.11 4.66
N ARG A 156 18.99 -6.53 5.91
CA ARG A 156 18.78 -5.68 7.08
C ARG A 156 20.12 -5.42 7.74
N GLN A 157 20.72 -4.23 7.55
CA GLN A 157 21.69 -3.74 8.54
C GLN A 157 21.82 -2.22 8.62
N ALA A 158 22.04 -1.78 9.88
CA ALA A 158 22.12 -0.43 10.45
C ALA A 158 20.74 0.11 10.90
N ILE A 159 20.47 0.46 12.17
CA ILE A 159 21.36 0.92 13.25
C ILE A 159 20.60 0.94 14.60
N GLY A 160 21.30 0.56 15.68
CA GLY A 160 21.19 1.22 17.00
C GLY A 160 20.15 0.75 18.01
N VAL A 161 20.49 -0.27 18.80
CA VAL A 161 19.88 -0.48 20.13
C VAL A 161 20.43 0.59 21.08
N THR A 162 19.59 1.51 21.53
CA THR A 162 19.67 2.11 22.88
C THR A 162 18.33 2.72 23.28
N GLY A 163 17.80 2.31 24.44
CA GLY A 163 17.09 3.23 25.34
C GLY A 163 15.56 3.21 25.31
N GLU A 164 14.99 2.51 26.28
CA GLU A 164 13.80 2.82 27.08
C GLU A 164 12.47 3.29 26.45
N VAL A 165 11.44 2.51 26.78
CA VAL A 165 10.01 2.80 26.83
C VAL A 165 9.67 4.07 27.62
N THR A 166 8.82 4.93 27.06
CA THR A 166 7.66 5.50 27.78
C THR A 166 6.54 5.89 26.82
N ALA A 167 5.32 5.49 27.16
CA ALA A 167 4.07 5.88 26.52
C ALA A 167 3.67 7.32 26.91
N ALA A 168 3.09 8.07 25.98
CA ALA A 168 2.21 9.19 26.30
C ALA A 168 1.21 9.43 25.17
N ALA A 169 -0.07 9.22 25.47
CA ALA A 169 -1.19 9.69 24.69
C ALA A 169 -1.33 11.22 24.85
N SER A 170 -1.81 11.92 23.82
CA SER A 170 -2.38 13.26 23.98
C SER A 170 -3.48 13.50 22.94
N ALA A 171 -4.65 13.86 23.47
CA ALA A 171 -5.90 14.15 22.79
C ALA A 171 -5.89 15.59 22.21
N PRO A 172 -6.90 16.00 21.39
CA PRO A 172 -6.88 17.26 20.65
C PRO A 172 -7.31 18.46 21.52
N PRO A 173 -6.93 19.69 21.17
CA PRO A 173 -7.40 20.88 21.87
C PRO A 173 -8.84 21.23 21.51
N SER A 174 -9.67 21.38 22.54
CA SER A 174 -10.95 22.10 22.51
C SER A 174 -10.74 23.56 22.94
N GLY A 175 -11.48 24.48 22.33
CA GLY A 175 -11.48 25.90 22.72
C GLY A 175 -12.38 26.77 21.84
N HIS A 176 -13.63 26.98 22.28
CA HIS A 176 -14.49 28.12 21.96
C HIS A 176 -13.86 29.42 22.55
N SER A 177 -14.18 30.68 22.24
CA SER A 177 -15.32 31.39 21.66
C SER A 177 -14.90 32.83 21.27
N SER A 178 -15.61 33.42 20.29
CA SER A 178 -16.03 34.83 20.16
C SER A 178 -15.22 35.95 20.80
N ASP A 179 -14.81 36.94 20.00
CA ASP A 179 -15.07 38.36 20.29
C ASP A 179 -15.23 39.18 18.99
N TYR A 180 -16.40 39.78 18.85
CA TYR A 180 -16.71 40.89 17.96
C TYR A 180 -16.19 42.17 18.61
N ILE A 181 -15.33 42.95 17.94
CA ILE A 181 -15.31 44.42 18.06
C ILE A 181 -14.99 45.03 16.70
N ALA A 182 -15.82 46.00 16.32
CA ALA A 182 -15.74 46.84 15.13
C ALA A 182 -14.63 47.90 15.23
N ASP A 183 -14.13 48.34 14.08
CA ASP A 183 -13.63 49.69 13.77
C ASP A 183 -12.85 49.55 12.45
N GLU A 184 -12.79 50.49 11.52
CA GLU A 184 -13.47 51.74 11.22
C GLU A 184 -12.95 52.07 9.81
N PHE A 185 -13.67 52.93 9.10
CA PHE A 185 -13.21 53.56 7.88
C PHE A 185 -11.80 54.15 8.04
N LEU A 186 -10.94 54.00 7.02
CA LEU A 186 -10.31 55.12 6.30
C LEU A 186 -9.25 54.64 5.27
N PHE A 187 -9.39 55.24 4.08
CA PHE A 187 -8.55 55.22 2.86
C PHE A 187 -8.75 54.07 1.86
#